data_AF-A0A0G1S792-F1
#
_entry.id   AF-A0A0G1S792-F1
#
_cell.length_a   1.000
_cell.length_b   1.000
_cell.length_c   1.000
_cell.angle_alpha   90.00
_cell.angle_beta   90.00
_cell.angle_gamma   90.00
#
_symmetry.space_group_name_H-M   'P 1'
#
loop_
_entity.id
_entity.type
_entity.pdbx_description
1 polymer ?
#
loop_
_entity_poly.entity_id
_entity_poly.type
_entity_poly.pdbx_seq_one_letter_code
_entity_poly.pdbx_strand_id
1 'polypeptide(L)' 'MDGVQTLLVVVVITLTLLLIIVGAQVLLIIIDLRRAIKRLNSILEDAILGGGLIRPEKLTGVIEILRKTKKLETHGQESS' A
#
# COMPACT_ATOMS: atom_id res chain seq x y z
N MET A 1 2.68 50.86 23.45
CA MET A 1 2.71 50.11 22.18
C MET A 1 1.27 49.93 21.74
N ASP A 2 0.98 50.16 20.47
CA ASP A 2 -0.38 50.16 19.94
C ASP A 2 -1.02 48.76 20.09
N GLY A 3 -2.30 48.69 20.45
CA GLY A 3 -2.97 47.42 20.78
C GLY A 3 -2.99 46.45 19.60
N VAL A 4 -3.16 47.00 18.39
CA VAL A 4 -3.12 46.25 17.12
C VAL A 4 -1.73 45.68 16.86
N GLN A 5 -0.66 46.46 17.11
CA GLN A 5 0.71 46.01 16.89
C GLN A 5 1.06 44.83 17.80
N THR A 6 0.64 44.88 19.07
CA THR A 6 0.87 43.79 20.02
C THR A 6 0.15 42.52 19.57
N LEU A 7 -1.10 42.63 19.11
CA LEU A 7 -1.88 41.50 18.61
C LEU A 7 -1.22 40.86 17.37
N LEU A 8 -0.81 41.68 16.40
CA LEU A 8 -0.17 41.19 15.18
C LEU A 8 1.13 40.45 15.49
N VAL A 9 1.95 40.95 16.41
CA VAL A 9 3.20 40.28 16.82
C VAL A 9 2.91 38.90 17.42
N VAL A 10 1.93 38.80 18.31
CA VAL A 10 1.55 37.52 18.93
C VAL A 10 1.04 36.53 17.88
N VAL A 11 0.19 36.97 16.96
CA VAL A 11 -0.35 36.10 15.90
C VAL A 11 0.75 35.61 14.98
N VAL A 12 1.65 36.49 14.54
CA VAL A 12 2.77 36.12 13.66
C VAL A 12 3.65 35.08 14.33
N ILE A 13 4.08 35.32 15.58
CA ILE A 13 4.91 34.36 16.33
C ILE A 13 4.20 33.02 16.45
N THR A 14 2.90 33.03 16.79
CA THR A 14 2.10 31.81 16.93
C THR A 14 2.03 31.04 15.61
N LEU A 15 1.69 31.72 14.51
CA LEU A 15 1.61 31.10 13.18
C LEU A 15 2.96 30.56 12.73
N THR A 16 4.06 31.28 12.97
CA THR A 16 5.41 30.82 12.64
C THR A 16 5.78 29.57 13.42
N LEU A 17 5.51 29.53 14.74
CA LEU A 17 5.78 28.35 15.56
C LEU A 17 4.95 27.15 15.09
N LEU A 18 3.66 27.35 14.82
CA LEU A 18 2.79 26.30 14.28
C LEU A 18 3.31 25.76 12.94
N LEU A 19 3.72 26.63 12.04
CA LEU A 19 4.28 26.23 10.74
C LEU A 19 5.57 25.43 10.89
N ILE A 20 6.46 25.81 11.82
CA ILE A 20 7.69 25.06 12.10
C ILE A 20 7.36 23.65 12.60
N ILE A 21 6.43 23.53 13.55
CA ILE A 21 6.01 22.25 14.11
C ILE A 21 5.40 21.36 13.02
N VAL A 22 4.47 21.89 12.21
CA VAL A 22 3.85 21.16 11.11
C VAL A 22 4.90 20.74 10.07
N GLY A 23 5.85 21.61 9.73
CA GLY A 23 6.94 21.29 8.82
C GLY A 23 7.78 20.11 9.31
N ALA A 24 8.17 20.12 10.59
CA ALA A 24 8.87 19.00 11.21
C ALA A 24 8.03 17.71 11.22
N GLN A 25 6.75 17.81 11.57
CA GLN A 25 5.82 16.67 11.56
C GLN A 25 5.73 16.03 10.18
N VAL A 26 5.55 16.82 9.12
CA VAL A 26 5.44 16.30 7.74
C VAL A 26 6.73 15.60 7.33
N LEU A 27 7.91 16.13 7.68
CA LEU A 27 9.18 15.47 7.39
C LEU A 27 9.29 14.11 8.08
N LEU A 28 8.92 14.02 9.36
CA LEU A 28 8.92 12.75 10.10
C LEU A 28 7.94 11.74 9.47
N ILE A 29 6.72 12.17 9.12
CA ILE A 29 5.71 11.33 8.47
C ILE A 29 6.25 10.78 7.14
N ILE A 30 6.91 11.60 6.31
CA ILE A 30 7.48 11.16 5.04
C ILE A 30 8.56 10.10 5.26
N ILE A 31 9.42 10.27 6.28
CA ILE A 31 10.47 9.31 6.62
C ILE A 31 9.87 7.96 7.02
N ASP A 32 8.86 7.97 7.90
CA ASP A 32 8.18 6.77 8.35
C ASP A 32 7.43 6.08 7.21
N LEU A 33 6.75 6.85 6.36
CA LEU A 33 6.03 6.33 5.21
C LEU A 33 6.99 5.67 4.21
N ARG A 34 8.14 6.30 3.92
CA ARG A 34 9.19 5.68 3.08
C ARG A 34 9.69 4.36 3.66
N ARG A 35 9.82 4.27 4.98
CA ARG A 35 10.24 3.03 5.66
C ARG A 35 9.15 1.96 5.58
N ALA A 36 7.89 2.33 5.76
CA ALA A 36 6.75 1.43 5.63
C ALA A 36 6.64 0.88 4.21
N ILE A 37 6.74 1.73 3.18
CA ILE A 37 6.70 1.31 1.77
C ILE A 37 7.81 0.30 1.46
N LYS A 38 9.05 0.52 1.94
CA LYS A 38 10.14 -0.45 1.75
C LYS A 38 9.82 -1.82 2.34
N ARG A 39 9.22 -1.87 3.53
CA ARG A 39 8.80 -3.11 4.19
C ARG A 39 7.64 -3.77 3.45
N LEU A 40 6.69 -2.99 2.97
CA LEU A 40 5.59 -3.51 2.15
C LEU A 40 6.11 -4.11 0.84
N ASN A 41 7.10 -3.47 0.21
CA ASN A 41 7.71 -3.99 -1.01
C ASN A 41 8.42 -5.33 -0.75
N SER A 42 9.16 -5.46 0.34
CA SER A 42 9.80 -6.74 0.68
C SER A 42 8.78 -7.83 1.03
N ILE A 43 7.68 -7.49 1.72
CA ILE A 43 6.61 -8.46 2.02
C ILE A 43 5.89 -8.89 0.74
N LEU A 44 5.64 -7.95 -0.18
CA LEU A 44 5.02 -8.23 -1.47
C LEU A 44 5.92 -9.12 -2.32
N GLU A 45 7.23 -8.82 -2.37
CA GLU A 45 8.22 -9.62 -3.06
C GLU A 45 8.33 -11.03 -2.46
N ASP A 46 8.38 -11.15 -1.13
CA ASP A 46 8.36 -12.46 -0.46
C ASP A 46 7.05 -13.21 -0.69
N ALA A 47 5.89 -12.56 -0.66
CA ALA A 47 4.60 -13.21 -0.91
C ALA A 47 4.44 -13.69 -2.37
N ILE A 48 4.98 -12.93 -3.33
CA ILE A 48 4.90 -13.22 -4.76
C ILE A 48 5.99 -14.22 -5.20
N LEU A 49 7.25 -13.96 -4.86
CA LEU A 49 8.42 -14.70 -5.32
C LEU A 49 8.92 -15.75 -4.31
N GLY A 50 8.85 -15.46 -3.00
CA GLY A 50 9.36 -16.36 -1.94
C GLY A 50 8.34 -17.37 -1.39
N GLY A 51 7.04 -17.05 -1.43
CA GLY A 51 5.95 -17.78 -0.80
C GLY A 51 5.23 -18.79 -1.70
N GLY A 52 5.68 -18.95 -2.94
CA GLY A 52 5.19 -20.01 -3.84
C GLY A 52 3.86 -19.76 -4.55
N LEU A 53 3.28 -18.55 -4.48
CA LEU A 53 2.06 -18.19 -5.24
C LEU A 53 2.33 -18.06 -6.75
N ILE A 54 3.50 -17.58 -7.16
CA ILE A 54 3.96 -17.63 -8.57
C ILE A 54 5.05 -18.69 -8.72
N ARG A 55 4.73 -19.94 -8.38
CA ARG A 55 5.45 -21.07 -8.97
C ARG A 55 4.73 -21.46 -10.26
N PRO A 56 5.40 -21.44 -11.43
CA PRO A 56 4.79 -21.91 -12.67
C PRO A 56 4.26 -23.36 -12.50
N GLU A 57 4.87 -24.17 -11.63
CA GLU A 57 4.38 -25.52 -11.32
C GLU A 57 2.99 -25.56 -10.65
N LYS A 58 2.68 -24.64 -9.73
CA LYS A 58 1.38 -24.60 -9.03
C LYS A 58 0.29 -23.97 -9.90
N LEU A 59 0.63 -22.93 -10.66
CA LEU A 59 -0.26 -22.28 -11.63
C LEU A 59 -0.64 -23.25 -12.76
N THR A 60 0.30 -24.08 -13.23
CA THR A 60 0.04 -25.12 -14.24
C THR A 60 -0.98 -26.15 -13.73
N GLY A 61 -0.86 -26.60 -12.48
CA GLY A 61 -1.80 -27.54 -11.88
C GLY A 61 -3.23 -26.99 -11.76
N VAL A 62 -3.40 -25.71 -11.41
CA VAL A 62 -4.72 -25.07 -11.34
C VAL A 62 -5.34 -24.93 -12.74
N ILE A 63 -4.54 -24.55 -13.74
CA ILE A 63 -4.98 -24.47 -15.14
C ILE A 63 -5.41 -25.85 -15.66
N GLU A 64 -4.67 -26.91 -15.31
CA GLU A 64 -4.96 -28.28 -15.71
C GLU A 64 -6.26 -28.80 -15.07
N ILE A 65 -6.49 -28.54 -13.79
CA ILE A 65 -7.74 -28.87 -13.09
C ILE A 65 -8.92 -28.15 -13.75
N LEU A 66 -8.79 -26.84 -14.04
CA LEU A 66 -9.83 -26.05 -14.69
C LEU A 66 -10.17 -26.58 -16.08
N ARG A 67 -9.15 -26.97 -16.85
CA ARG A 67 -9.31 -27.57 -18.18
C ARG A 67 -9.95 -28.95 -18.10
N LYS A 68 -9.63 -29.74 -17.09
CA LYS A 68 -10.20 -31.09 -16.87
C LYS A 68 -11.67 -31.00 -16.45
N THR A 69 -12.04 -30.07 -15.57
CA THR A 69 -13.43 -29.79 -15.19
C THR A 69 -14.26 -29.38 -16.41
N LYS A 70 -13.74 -28.47 -17.25
CA LYS A 70 -14.42 -28.04 -18.48
C LYS A 70 -14.60 -29.17 -19.51
N LYS A 71 -13.71 -30.16 -19.52
CA LYS A 71 -13.79 -31.33 -20.42
C LYS A 71 -14.76 -32.41 -19.89
N LEU A 72 -14.97 -32.48 -18.58
CA LEU A 72 -15.92 -33.40 -17.94
C LEU A 72 -17.37 -32.92 -18.13
N GLU A 73 -17.63 -31.62 -18.12
CA GLU A 73 -18.97 -31.06 -18.39
C GLU A 73 -19.47 -31.36 -19.81
N THR A 74 -18.57 -31.46 -20.80
CA THR A 74 -18.96 -31.71 -22.20
C THR A 74 -19.22 -33.18 -22.54
N HIS A 75 -18.74 -34.13 -21.73
CA HIS A 75 -19.02 -35.56 -21.96
C HIS A 75 -20.33 -36.02 -21.28
N GLY A 76 -20.89 -35.22 -20.36
CA GLY A 76 -22.18 -35.48 -19.73
C GLY A 76 -23.41 -35.04 -20.54
N GLN A 77 -23.22 -34.34 -21.67
CA GLN A 77 -24.33 -33.84 -22.52
C GLN A 77 -24.61 -34.70 -23.77
N GLU A 78 -23.75 -35.68 -24.11
CA GLU A 78 -23.94 -36.57 -25.27
C GLU A 78 -24.59 -37.92 -24.93
N SER A 79 -25.05 -38.11 -23.69
CA SER A 79 -25.78 -39.32 -23.27
C SER A 79 -27.07 -38.97 -22.53
N SER A 80 -28.04 -38.47 -23.27
CA SER A 80 -29.48 -38.48 -22.93
C SER A 80 -30.30 -38.65 -24.20
#